data_AF-A0A6I1QUZ4-F1
#
_entry.id   AF-A0A6I1QUZ4-F1
#
_cell.length_a   1.000
_cell.length_b   1.000
_cell.length_c   1.000
_cell.angle_alpha   90.00
_cell.angle_beta   90.00
_cell.angle_gamma   90.00
#
_symmetry.space_group_name_H-M   'P 1'
#
loop_
_entity.id
_entity.type
_entity.pdbx_description
1 polymer ?
#
loop_
_entity_poly.entity_id
_entity_poly.type
_entity_poly.pdbx_seq_one_letter_code
_entity_poly.pdbx_strand_id
1 'polypeptide(L)'
;MAAPDDECPGTPLGTQVADDGCPDADGDNVSDEEDNCPDDANPGQEDFDGDGIGDACDPDSDGDGVANAQDECAETSLGTQVADDGCPDQDGDYVSDAIDNCPTVP
;
A
#
# COMPACT_ATOMS: atom_id res chain seq x y z
N MET A 1 30.52 -13.85 -5.85
CA MET A 1 29.07 -13.66 -5.77
C MET A 1 28.67 -14.56 -4.63
N ALA A 2 28.47 -13.99 -3.43
CA ALA A 2 28.05 -14.79 -2.28
C ALA A 2 26.68 -15.36 -2.61
N ALA A 3 26.53 -16.69 -2.56
CA ALA A 3 25.23 -17.29 -2.37
C ALA A 3 24.91 -17.15 -0.86
N PRO A 4 23.68 -16.83 -0.52
CA PRO A 4 23.29 -15.94 0.58
C PRO A 4 23.53 -16.55 1.96
N ASP A 5 23.80 -15.69 2.94
CA ASP A 5 23.68 -16.06 4.35
C ASP A 5 22.21 -16.43 4.55
N ASP A 6 21.93 -17.73 4.72
CA ASP A 6 20.63 -18.23 5.17
C ASP A 6 20.35 -17.61 6.55
N GLU A 7 19.48 -16.61 6.58
CA GLU A 7 19.14 -15.86 7.79
C GLU A 7 18.15 -16.62 8.67
N CYS A 8 17.50 -17.64 8.12
CA CYS A 8 16.50 -18.48 8.77
C CYS A 8 16.93 -19.95 8.89
N PRO A 9 17.97 -20.25 9.70
CA PRO A 9 18.46 -21.61 9.85
C PRO A 9 17.39 -22.52 10.47
N GLY A 10 16.88 -23.46 9.68
CA GLY A 10 15.88 -24.43 10.12
C GLY A 10 14.55 -24.34 9.40
N THR A 11 14.42 -23.49 8.38
CA THR A 11 13.28 -23.50 7.46
C THR A 11 13.03 -24.93 6.94
N PRO A 12 11.81 -25.48 7.06
CA PRO A 12 11.51 -26.83 6.62
C PRO A 12 11.81 -27.04 5.12
N LEU A 13 12.32 -28.23 4.77
CA LEU A 13 12.55 -28.58 3.37
C LEU A 13 11.25 -28.53 2.57
N GLY A 14 11.25 -27.75 1.50
CA GLY A 14 10.10 -27.58 0.60
C GLY A 14 9.18 -26.41 0.95
N THR A 15 9.50 -25.62 1.98
CA THR A 15 8.90 -24.29 2.19
C THR A 15 9.32 -23.36 1.05
N GLN A 16 8.40 -22.49 0.61
CA GLN A 16 8.72 -21.38 -0.29
C GLN A 16 9.49 -20.32 0.50
N VAL A 17 10.59 -19.84 -0.06
CA VAL A 17 11.52 -18.94 0.63
C VAL A 17 11.98 -17.84 -0.31
N ALA A 18 12.26 -16.67 0.26
CA ALA A 18 12.91 -15.56 -0.42
C ALA A 18 14.41 -15.83 -0.61
N ASP A 19 15.11 -14.87 -1.23
CA ASP A 19 16.55 -14.94 -1.49
C ASP A 19 17.40 -15.09 -0.21
N ASP A 20 16.91 -14.70 0.97
CA ASP A 20 17.58 -14.82 2.28
C ASP A 20 17.39 -16.19 2.96
N GLY A 21 16.60 -17.10 2.38
CA GLY A 21 16.29 -18.42 2.94
C GLY A 21 15.17 -18.43 3.99
N CYS A 22 14.53 -17.29 4.25
CA CYS A 22 13.39 -17.14 5.14
C CYS A 22 12.07 -17.45 4.42
N PRO A 23 11.02 -17.90 5.14
CA PRO A 23 9.70 -18.15 4.57
C PRO A 23 9.19 -16.94 3.78
N ASP A 24 8.58 -17.23 2.64
CA ASP A 24 7.96 -16.29 1.70
C ASP A 24 6.67 -16.95 1.20
N ALA A 25 5.55 -16.58 1.80
CA ALA A 25 4.28 -17.28 1.64
C ALA A 25 3.59 -16.97 0.30
N ASP A 26 3.75 -15.75 -0.22
CA ASP A 26 3.10 -15.29 -1.45
C ASP A 26 4.00 -15.36 -2.70
N GLY A 27 5.30 -15.53 -2.49
CA GLY A 27 6.31 -15.79 -3.52
C GLY A 27 6.83 -14.54 -4.20
N ASP A 28 6.81 -13.41 -3.51
CA ASP A 28 7.18 -12.11 -4.05
C ASP A 28 8.69 -11.75 -3.90
N ASN A 29 9.44 -12.63 -3.22
CA ASN A 29 10.87 -12.52 -2.90
C ASN A 29 11.20 -11.51 -1.78
N VAL A 30 10.24 -11.21 -0.92
CA VAL A 30 10.40 -10.62 0.40
C VAL A 30 10.04 -11.69 1.45
N SER A 31 10.72 -11.69 2.59
CA SER A 31 10.44 -12.67 3.65
C SER A 31 9.22 -12.26 4.46
N ASP A 32 8.41 -13.23 4.93
CA ASP A 32 7.17 -12.99 5.69
C ASP A 32 7.36 -12.06 6.91
N GLU A 33 8.57 -11.96 7.46
CA GLU A 33 8.90 -11.09 8.60
C GLU A 33 9.17 -9.63 8.20
N GLU A 34 9.58 -9.39 6.95
CA GLU A 34 9.86 -8.07 6.39
C GLU A 34 8.76 -7.59 5.43
N ASP A 35 7.84 -8.47 5.05
CA ASP A 35 6.76 -8.23 4.10
C ASP A 35 5.60 -7.43 4.71
N ASN A 36 5.25 -6.30 4.08
CA ASN A 36 4.09 -5.49 4.47
C ASN A 36 2.74 -6.06 3.97
N CYS A 37 2.75 -7.10 3.12
CA CYS A 37 1.60 -7.89 2.68
C CYS A 37 1.90 -9.40 2.56
N PRO A 38 2.14 -10.14 3.65
CA PRO A 38 2.62 -11.54 3.62
C PRO A 38 1.77 -12.58 2.87
N ASP A 39 0.55 -12.22 2.45
CA ASP A 39 -0.36 -13.10 1.73
C ASP A 39 -0.67 -12.60 0.29
N ASP A 40 -0.19 -11.41 -0.10
CA ASP A 40 -0.55 -10.70 -1.34
C ASP A 40 0.69 -10.06 -2.02
N ALA A 41 1.27 -10.80 -2.97
CA ALA A 41 2.54 -10.46 -3.59
C ALA A 41 2.68 -9.01 -4.08
N ASN A 42 3.62 -8.28 -3.48
CA ASN A 42 3.98 -6.91 -3.83
C ASN A 42 5.50 -6.68 -3.68
N PRO A 43 6.33 -7.17 -4.64
CA PRO A 43 7.80 -7.11 -4.53
C PRO A 43 8.39 -5.70 -4.39
N GLY A 44 7.62 -4.67 -4.72
CA GLY A 44 7.98 -3.26 -4.58
C GLY A 44 7.76 -2.71 -3.18
N GLN A 45 7.00 -3.43 -2.34
CA GLN A 45 6.64 -3.09 -0.97
C GLN A 45 6.07 -1.67 -0.88
N GLU A 46 5.28 -1.30 -1.88
CA GLU A 46 4.57 -0.02 -1.90
C GLU A 46 3.65 0.08 -0.67
N ASP A 47 3.66 1.25 -0.03
CA ASP A 47 2.96 1.61 1.22
C ASP A 47 2.85 3.15 1.18
N PHE A 48 1.83 3.64 0.47
CA PHE A 48 1.74 5.04 0.06
C PHE A 48 1.45 5.97 1.24
N ASP A 49 0.59 5.55 2.17
CA ASP A 49 0.25 6.32 3.36
C ASP A 49 1.26 6.13 4.53
N GLY A 50 2.08 5.07 4.47
CA GLY A 50 3.15 4.78 5.42
C GLY A 50 2.64 4.20 6.74
N ASP A 51 1.49 3.53 6.75
CA ASP A 51 0.92 2.93 7.95
C ASP A 51 1.52 1.53 8.28
N GLY A 52 2.27 0.96 7.32
CA GLY A 52 2.94 -0.32 7.41
C GLY A 52 2.15 -1.51 6.86
N ILE A 53 0.98 -1.28 6.27
CA ILE A 53 0.22 -2.21 5.44
C ILE A 53 0.54 -1.86 3.98
N GLY A 54 0.97 -2.84 3.19
CA GLY A 54 1.31 -2.55 1.79
C GLY A 54 0.07 -2.25 0.94
N ASP A 55 0.24 -1.42 -0.10
CA ASP A 55 -0.84 -1.02 -1.01
C ASP A 55 -1.60 -2.21 -1.61
N ALA A 56 -0.94 -3.37 -1.75
CA ALA A 56 -1.55 -4.59 -2.29
C ALA A 56 -2.61 -5.22 -1.36
N CYS A 57 -2.47 -5.04 -0.06
CA CYS A 57 -3.36 -5.60 0.97
C CYS A 57 -4.06 -4.52 1.82
N ASP A 58 -3.78 -3.24 1.56
CA ASP A 58 -4.46 -2.11 2.18
C ASP A 58 -5.83 -1.82 1.50
N PRO A 59 -6.95 -1.75 2.26
CA PRO A 59 -8.23 -1.28 1.72
C PRO A 59 -8.32 0.22 1.39
N ASP A 60 -7.39 1.06 1.86
CA ASP A 60 -7.36 2.53 1.77
C ASP A 60 -5.89 3.00 1.65
N SER A 61 -5.28 2.79 0.49
CA SER A 61 -3.82 2.87 0.30
C SER A 61 -3.24 4.27 0.49
N ASP A 62 -4.04 5.33 0.38
CA ASP A 62 -3.57 6.71 0.57
C ASP A 62 -4.01 7.36 1.90
N GLY A 63 -4.78 6.62 2.70
CA GLY A 63 -5.16 6.98 4.06
C GLY A 63 -6.02 8.26 4.13
N ASP A 64 -6.71 8.61 3.05
CA ASP A 64 -7.58 9.80 3.01
C ASP A 64 -8.96 9.56 3.66
N GLY A 65 -9.31 8.29 3.91
CA GLY A 65 -10.55 7.84 4.53
C GLY A 65 -11.63 7.38 3.55
N VAL A 66 -11.34 7.35 2.25
CA VAL A 66 -12.17 6.80 1.17
C VAL A 66 -11.51 5.53 0.65
N ALA A 67 -12.16 4.39 0.88
CA ALA A 67 -11.60 3.10 0.46
C ALA A 67 -11.27 3.06 -1.05
N ASN A 68 -10.21 2.35 -1.41
CA ASN A 68 -9.68 2.19 -2.78
C ASN A 68 -10.75 1.86 -3.85
N ALA A 69 -11.82 1.16 -3.46
CA ALA A 69 -12.91 0.78 -4.37
C ALA A 69 -13.94 1.89 -4.63
N GLN A 70 -13.88 2.99 -3.88
CA GLN A 70 -14.72 4.19 -3.98
C GLN A 70 -13.92 5.44 -4.36
N ASP A 71 -12.60 5.38 -4.23
CA ASP A 71 -11.69 6.46 -4.52
C ASP A 71 -11.32 6.52 -6.02
N GLU A 72 -11.52 7.68 -6.64
CA GLU A 72 -11.11 7.97 -8.02
C GLU A 72 -9.68 8.54 -8.11
N CYS A 73 -9.08 8.90 -6.97
CA CYS A 73 -7.81 9.55 -6.79
C CYS A 73 -6.87 8.80 -5.81
N ALA A 74 -6.56 7.54 -6.14
CA ALA A 74 -5.77 6.57 -5.35
C ALA A 74 -4.35 6.95 -4.85
N GLU A 75 -3.91 8.20 -5.01
CA GLU A 75 -2.60 8.68 -4.54
C GLU A 75 -2.76 10.10 -3.96
N THR A 76 -3.81 10.32 -3.17
CA THR A 76 -4.05 11.60 -2.53
C THR A 76 -3.10 11.77 -1.35
N SER A 77 -2.40 12.92 -1.30
CA SER A 77 -1.40 13.12 -0.25
C SER A 77 -2.04 13.11 1.14
N LEU A 78 -1.48 12.31 2.07
CA LEU A 78 -1.98 12.19 3.44
C LEU A 78 -2.30 13.55 4.08
N GLY A 79 -3.53 13.68 4.58
CA GLY A 79 -4.04 14.90 5.22
C GLY A 79 -4.57 15.97 4.25
N THR A 80 -4.62 15.67 2.95
CA THR A 80 -5.42 16.46 2.00
C THR A 80 -6.90 16.33 2.35
N GLN A 81 -7.64 17.44 2.20
CA GLN A 81 -9.10 17.38 2.30
C GLN A 81 -9.64 16.80 1.00
N VAL A 82 -10.54 15.82 1.10
CA VAL A 82 -11.11 15.10 -0.04
C VAL A 82 -12.63 15.14 -0.01
N ALA A 83 -13.24 15.05 -1.20
CA ALA A 83 -14.67 14.85 -1.35
C ALA A 83 -15.03 13.35 -1.24
N ASP A 84 -16.30 13.01 -1.44
CA ASP A 84 -16.80 11.62 -1.33
C ASP A 84 -16.18 10.65 -2.37
N ASP A 85 -15.52 11.18 -3.40
CA ASP A 85 -14.81 10.43 -4.46
C ASP A 85 -13.31 10.24 -4.16
N GLY A 86 -12.83 10.62 -2.96
CA GLY A 86 -11.41 10.56 -2.57
C GLY A 86 -10.51 11.59 -3.30
N CYS A 87 -11.10 12.44 -4.14
CA CYS A 87 -10.34 13.46 -4.84
C CYS A 87 -10.24 14.76 -4.02
N PRO A 88 -9.16 15.54 -4.18
CA PRO A 88 -8.96 16.80 -3.46
C PRO A 88 -10.15 17.75 -3.52
N ASP A 89 -10.52 18.30 -2.37
CA ASP A 89 -11.57 19.31 -2.15
C ASP A 89 -11.00 20.43 -1.27
N GLN A 90 -10.56 21.51 -1.91
CA GLN A 90 -9.82 22.58 -1.23
C GLN A 90 -10.69 23.47 -0.32
N ASP A 91 -11.99 23.59 -0.58
CA ASP A 91 -12.87 24.47 0.18
C ASP A 91 -13.88 23.74 1.08
N GLY A 92 -14.01 22.42 0.91
CA GLY A 92 -14.77 21.54 1.77
C GLY A 92 -16.28 21.57 1.50
N ASP A 93 -16.70 21.84 0.25
CA ASP A 93 -18.11 21.85 -0.14
C ASP A 93 -18.64 20.49 -0.61
N TYR A 94 -17.80 19.44 -0.55
CA TYR A 94 -18.07 18.06 -1.00
C TYR A 94 -18.11 17.88 -2.53
N VAL A 95 -17.54 18.83 -3.28
CA VAL A 95 -17.34 18.75 -4.72
C VAL A 95 -15.83 18.77 -4.98
N SER A 96 -15.29 17.72 -5.61
CA SER A 96 -13.86 17.66 -5.89
C SER A 96 -13.41 18.79 -6.83
N ASP A 97 -12.18 19.27 -6.65
CA ASP A 97 -11.57 20.38 -7.40
C ASP A 97 -11.67 20.21 -8.92
N ALA A 98 -11.71 18.95 -9.39
CA ALA A 98 -11.78 18.59 -10.81
C ALA A 98 -13.14 18.91 -11.46
N ILE A 99 -14.22 18.87 -10.69
CA ILE A 99 -15.59 19.11 -11.17
C ILE A 99 -16.20 20.38 -10.57
N ASP A 100 -15.52 21.01 -9.62
CA ASP A 100 -15.93 22.29 -9.08
C ASP A 100 -15.58 23.45 -10.04
N ASN A 101 -16.58 24.29 -10.30
CA ASN A 101 -16.40 25.52 -11.07
C ASN A 101 -15.79 26.65 -10.24
N CYS A 102 -15.77 26.54 -8.91
CA CYS A 102 -15.22 27.52 -8.00
C CYS A 102 -14.35 26.88 -6.88
N PRO A 103 -13.23 26.19 -7.20
CA PRO A 103 -12.48 25.28 -6.29
C PRO A 103 -11.84 25.87 -5.03
N THR A 104 -12.19 27.09 -4.66
CA THR A 104 -11.64 27.79 -3.49
C THR A 104 -12.74 28.57 -2.75
N VAL A 105 -14.00 28.30 -3.04
CA VAL A 105 -15.19 29.00 -2.54
C VAL A 105 -16.31 27.98 -2.30
N PRO A 106 -16.68 27.73 -1.03
CA PRO A 106 -17.73 26.78 -0.69
C PRO A 106 -19.14 27.19 -1.14
#